data_AF-A0A7G5C590-F1
#
_entry.id   AF-A0A7G5C590-F1
#
_cell.length_a   1.000
_cell.length_b   1.000
_cell.length_c   1.000
_cell.angle_alpha   90.00
_cell.angle_beta   90.00
_cell.angle_gamma   90.00
#
_symmetry.space_group_name_H-M   'P 1'
#
loop_
_entity.id
_entity.type
_entity.pdbx_description
1 polymer ?
#
loop_
_entity_poly.entity_id
_entity_poly.type
_entity_poly.pdbx_seq_one_letter_code
_entity_poly.pdbx_strand_id
1 'polypeptide(L)'
;MKQMKLNAEEYIHYGAELKSGLFLSFTGFMSGLYERLWPELVERFSRCEVLLQELRKLDEKTSLDSSWGVWHILHEGAEEDRRILADRREDPNLIVSMLNKYDIAEKLGGLLRQSTGQLQTLLQKLQSDKLLRELQPLLEPFLQATGQQRATALKELG
;
A
#
# COMPACT_ATOMS: atom_id res chain seq x y z
N MET A 1 -13.26 12.96 22.99
CA MET A 1 -13.15 11.92 21.94
C MET A 1 -11.70 11.46 21.90
N LYS A 2 -11.42 10.20 22.24
CA LYS A 2 -10.06 9.63 22.21
C LYS A 2 -9.56 9.71 20.77
N GLN A 3 -8.49 10.47 20.53
CA GLN A 3 -7.76 10.40 19.26
C GLN A 3 -7.34 8.94 19.06
N MET A 4 -8.05 8.24 18.17
CA MET A 4 -7.60 6.95 17.67
C MET A 4 -6.30 7.26 16.93
N LYS A 5 -5.17 6.99 17.57
CA LYS A 5 -3.84 7.12 16.96
C LYS A 5 -3.69 5.97 15.98
N LEU A 6 -4.27 6.15 14.79
CA LEU A 6 -4.06 5.23 13.68
C LEU A 6 -2.56 5.12 13.42
N ASN A 7 -2.00 3.93 13.53
CA ASN A 7 -0.62 3.69 13.12
C ASN A 7 -0.55 3.39 11.61
N ALA A 8 0.66 3.40 11.05
CA ALA A 8 0.87 3.24 9.62
C ALA A 8 0.41 1.86 9.09
N GLU A 9 0.51 0.81 9.89
CA GLU A 9 0.05 -0.53 9.51
C GLU A 9 -1.49 -0.61 9.51
N GLU A 10 -2.12 -0.05 10.55
CA GLU A 10 -3.58 0.05 10.67
C GLU A 10 -4.18 0.86 9.51
N TYR A 11 -3.50 1.92 9.06
CA TYR A 11 -3.92 2.69 7.88
C TYR A 11 -4.06 1.81 6.63
N ILE A 12 -3.05 1.00 6.34
CA ILE A 12 -3.08 0.10 5.18
C ILE A 12 -4.11 -1.00 5.39
N HIS A 13 -4.20 -1.54 6.61
CA HIS A 13 -5.14 -2.60 6.93
C HIS A 13 -6.60 -2.13 6.75
N TYR A 14 -7.00 -1.03 7.38
CA TYR A 14 -8.37 -0.51 7.25
C TYR A 14 -8.66 -0.02 5.84
N GLY A 15 -7.68 0.55 5.14
CA GLY A 15 -7.82 0.90 3.72
C GLY A 15 -8.11 -0.33 2.86
N ALA A 16 -7.41 -1.45 3.12
CA ALA A 16 -7.62 -2.70 2.41
C ALA A 16 -8.98 -3.32 2.76
N GLU A 17 -9.38 -3.30 4.03
CA GLU A 17 -10.70 -3.77 4.49
C GLU A 17 -11.82 -3.02 3.76
N LEU A 18 -11.75 -1.68 3.71
CA LEU A 18 -12.75 -0.85 3.01
C LEU A 18 -12.85 -1.20 1.53
N LYS A 19 -11.72 -1.39 0.83
CA LYS A 19 -11.72 -1.78 -0.59
C LYS A 19 -12.22 -3.20 -0.81
N SER A 20 -11.91 -4.11 0.11
CA SER A 20 -12.27 -5.53 0.00
C SER A 20 -13.75 -5.79 0.27
N GLY A 21 -14.41 -4.96 1.09
CA GLY A 21 -15.74 -5.24 1.66
C GLY A 21 -16.81 -5.60 0.64
N LEU A 22 -16.90 -4.87 -0.48
CA LEU A 22 -17.86 -5.18 -1.55
C LEU A 22 -17.54 -6.52 -2.23
N PHE A 23 -16.27 -6.82 -2.47
CA PHE A 23 -15.88 -8.06 -3.14
C PHE A 23 -16.06 -9.28 -2.22
N LEU A 24 -15.89 -9.10 -0.91
CA LEU A 24 -16.14 -10.14 0.07
C LEU A 24 -17.61 -10.58 0.12
N SER A 25 -18.58 -9.72 -0.25
CA SER A 25 -19.98 -10.15 -0.34
C SER A 25 -20.22 -11.20 -1.43
N PHE A 26 -19.31 -11.33 -2.40
CA PHE A 26 -19.40 -12.36 -3.43
C PHE A 26 -18.92 -13.74 -3.01
N THR A 27 -18.36 -13.88 -1.80
CA THR A 27 -17.89 -15.18 -1.28
C THR A 27 -18.98 -16.25 -1.33
N GLY A 28 -20.22 -15.88 -1.00
CA GLY A 28 -21.37 -16.80 -0.99
C GLY A 28 -21.80 -17.31 -2.38
N PHE A 29 -21.28 -16.75 -3.47
CA PHE A 29 -21.49 -17.26 -4.83
C PHE A 29 -20.39 -18.22 -5.29
N MET A 30 -19.35 -18.41 -4.48
CA MET A 30 -18.25 -19.33 -4.77
C MET A 30 -18.53 -20.71 -4.18
N SER A 31 -17.74 -21.69 -4.58
CA SER A 31 -17.82 -23.05 -4.04
C SER A 31 -16.46 -23.70 -3.90
N GLY A 32 -16.35 -24.60 -2.92
CA GLY A 32 -15.18 -25.45 -2.72
C GLY A 32 -13.91 -24.65 -2.43
N LEU A 33 -12.86 -24.86 -3.23
CA LEU A 33 -11.57 -24.21 -3.05
C LEU A 33 -11.68 -22.68 -3.20
N TYR A 34 -12.50 -22.19 -4.13
CA TYR A 34 -12.60 -20.77 -4.44
C TYR A 34 -13.26 -19.98 -3.31
N GLU A 35 -14.27 -20.55 -2.65
CA GLU A 35 -14.90 -19.95 -1.46
C GLU A 35 -13.89 -19.71 -0.33
N ARG A 36 -12.92 -20.62 -0.18
CA ARG A 36 -11.86 -20.51 0.84
C ARG A 36 -10.76 -19.53 0.46
N LEU A 37 -10.37 -19.50 -0.82
CA LEU A 37 -9.27 -18.65 -1.30
C LEU A 37 -9.70 -17.22 -1.57
N TRP A 38 -10.97 -17.00 -1.90
CA TRP A 38 -11.48 -15.68 -2.32
C TRP A 38 -11.30 -14.59 -1.26
N PRO A 39 -11.65 -14.79 0.03
CA PRO A 39 -11.45 -13.74 1.02
C PRO A 39 -9.99 -13.30 1.12
N GLU A 40 -9.08 -14.27 1.18
CA GLU A 40 -7.63 -14.01 1.23
C GLU A 40 -7.15 -13.31 -0.04
N LEU A 41 -7.67 -13.71 -1.21
CA LEU A 41 -7.29 -13.13 -2.49
C LEU A 41 -7.69 -11.66 -2.58
N VAL A 42 -8.93 -11.35 -2.23
CA VAL A 42 -9.46 -9.99 -2.24
C VAL A 42 -8.69 -9.11 -1.25
N GLU A 43 -8.47 -9.60 -0.02
CA GLU A 43 -7.73 -8.84 1.00
C GLU A 43 -6.31 -8.49 0.51
N ARG A 44 -5.58 -9.47 -0.03
CA ARG A 44 -4.21 -9.29 -0.52
C ARG A 44 -4.16 -8.36 -1.73
N PHE A 45 -5.13 -8.48 -2.64
CA PHE A 45 -5.25 -7.60 -3.79
C PHE A 45 -5.54 -6.15 -3.36
N SER A 46 -6.54 -5.94 -2.50
CA SER A 46 -6.90 -4.64 -1.97
C SER A 46 -5.74 -3.99 -1.19
N ARG A 47 -4.94 -4.78 -0.46
CA ARG A 47 -3.71 -4.26 0.17
C ARG A 47 -2.71 -3.73 -0.85
N CYS A 48 -2.49 -4.45 -1.96
CA CYS A 48 -1.62 -3.97 -3.04
C CYS A 48 -2.16 -2.68 -3.68
N GLU A 49 -3.49 -2.57 -3.85
CA GLU A 49 -4.12 -1.35 -4.37
C GLU A 49 -3.95 -0.14 -3.46
N VAL A 50 -4.06 -0.32 -2.14
CA VAL A 50 -3.82 0.79 -1.18
C VAL A 50 -2.36 1.22 -1.23
N LEU A 51 -1.42 0.27 -1.21
CA LEU A 51 0.02 0.58 -1.29
C LEU A 51 0.39 1.28 -2.61
N LEU A 52 -0.17 0.82 -3.73
CA LEU A 52 0.02 1.45 -5.03
C LEU A 52 -0.55 2.87 -5.06
N GLN A 53 -1.73 3.08 -4.45
CA GLN A 53 -2.33 4.41 -4.34
C GLN A 53 -1.47 5.36 -3.52
N GLU A 54 -0.88 4.90 -2.41
CA GLU A 54 0.03 5.71 -1.60
C GLU A 54 1.33 6.07 -2.35
N LEU A 55 1.90 5.13 -3.12
CA LEU A 55 3.03 5.43 -4.00
C LEU A 55 2.69 6.50 -5.05
N ARG A 56 1.51 6.41 -5.68
CA ARG A 56 1.06 7.41 -6.65
C ARG A 56 0.88 8.79 -6.04
N LYS A 57 0.37 8.88 -4.79
CA LYS A 57 0.29 10.15 -4.06
C LYS A 57 1.66 10.79 -3.87
N LEU A 58 2.71 10.00 -3.62
CA LEU A 58 4.09 10.51 -3.54
C LEU A 58 4.56 11.06 -4.88
N ASP A 59 4.37 10.31 -5.96
CA ASP A 59 4.81 10.69 -7.30
C ASP A 59 4.09 11.97 -7.78
N GLU A 60 2.77 12.07 -7.55
CA GLU A 60 1.95 13.21 -7.94
C GLU A 60 2.01 14.37 -6.93
N LYS A 61 2.59 14.14 -5.74
CA LYS A 61 2.61 15.06 -4.60
C LYS A 61 1.21 15.53 -4.18
N THR A 62 0.22 14.66 -4.27
CA THR A 62 -1.19 14.95 -3.97
C THR A 62 -1.62 14.38 -2.62
N SER A 63 -2.39 15.14 -1.85
CA SER A 63 -2.98 14.69 -0.57
C SER A 63 -1.97 14.06 0.42
N LEU A 64 -0.76 14.62 0.50
CA LEU A 64 0.33 14.07 1.31
C LEU A 64 0.10 14.20 2.82
N ASP A 65 -0.72 15.16 3.24
CA ASP A 65 -1.10 15.45 4.63
C ASP A 65 -1.80 14.28 5.35
N SER A 66 -2.48 13.43 4.59
CA SER A 66 -3.20 12.25 5.06
C SER A 66 -2.64 10.94 4.50
N SER A 67 -1.42 11.00 3.96
CA SER A 67 -0.71 9.85 3.41
C SER A 67 -0.17 8.92 4.49
N TRP A 68 0.04 7.66 4.11
CA TRP A 68 0.71 6.65 4.92
C TRP A 68 2.06 7.13 5.46
N GLY A 69 2.83 7.88 4.66
CA GLY A 69 4.14 8.39 5.05
C GLY A 69 4.08 9.32 6.26
N VAL A 70 3.06 10.19 6.33
CA VAL A 70 2.86 11.06 7.50
C VAL A 70 2.51 10.24 8.73
N TRP A 71 1.64 9.23 8.60
CA TRP A 71 1.32 8.33 9.72
C TRP A 71 2.54 7.53 10.20
N HIS A 72 3.41 7.11 9.28
CA HIS A 72 4.65 6.42 9.60
C HIS A 72 5.60 7.32 10.40
N ILE A 73 5.83 8.56 9.96
CA ILE A 73 6.73 9.50 10.66
C ILE A 73 6.13 9.91 12.02
N LEU A 74 4.81 10.14 12.10
CA LEU A 74 4.15 10.43 13.38
C LEU A 74 4.29 9.29 14.40
N HIS A 75 4.50 8.05 13.95
CA HIS A 75 4.68 6.89 14.82
C HIS A 75 6.15 6.61 15.13
N GLU A 76 6.97 6.45 14.10
CA GLU A 76 8.36 5.97 14.17
C GLU A 76 9.42 7.07 14.06
N GLY A 77 9.01 8.29 13.71
CA GLY A 77 9.92 9.42 13.54
C GLY A 77 10.53 9.95 14.84
N ALA A 78 11.62 10.68 14.69
CA ALA A 78 12.26 11.40 15.77
C ALA A 78 11.28 12.36 16.45
N GLU A 79 11.45 12.59 17.75
CA GLU A 79 10.51 13.42 18.52
C GLU A 79 10.35 14.83 17.95
N GLU A 80 11.44 15.43 17.48
CA GLU A 80 11.43 16.74 16.83
C GLU A 80 10.62 16.73 15.53
N ASP A 81 10.85 15.77 14.64
CA ASP A 81 10.11 15.64 13.37
C ASP A 81 8.62 15.37 13.59
N ARG A 82 8.29 14.56 14.62
CA ARG A 82 6.90 14.32 15.04
C ARG A 82 6.21 15.61 15.50
N ARG A 83 6.90 16.43 16.29
CA ARG A 83 6.37 17.73 16.74
C ARG A 83 6.16 18.66 15.54
N ILE A 84 7.12 18.73 14.63
CA ILE A 84 7.03 19.54 13.40
C ILE A 84 5.82 19.13 12.55
N LEU A 85 5.57 17.83 12.35
CA LEU A 85 4.41 17.33 11.62
C LEU A 85 3.09 17.49 12.39
N ALA A 86 3.11 17.34 13.72
CA ALA A 86 1.92 17.47 14.57
C ALA A 86 1.44 18.93 14.68
N ASP A 87 2.36 19.90 14.69
CA ASP A 87 2.05 21.33 14.72
C ASP A 87 1.50 21.88 13.39
N ARG A 88 1.32 21.01 12.37
CA ARG A 88 0.63 21.26 11.09
C ARG A 88 0.77 22.69 10.57
N ARG A 89 2.00 23.07 10.19
CA ARG A 89 2.13 24.07 9.13
C ARG A 89 1.82 23.33 7.83
N GLU A 90 0.73 23.69 7.16
CA GLU A 90 0.31 23.17 5.85
C GLU A 90 1.31 23.54 4.74
N ASP A 91 2.62 23.37 4.99
CA ASP A 91 3.67 23.58 4.02
C ASP A 91 3.91 22.27 3.27
N PRO A 92 3.45 22.14 2.01
CA PRO A 92 3.62 20.92 1.25
C PRO A 92 5.11 20.59 1.02
N ASN A 93 5.99 21.59 1.00
CA ASN A 93 7.42 21.38 0.80
C ASN A 93 8.07 20.74 2.02
N LEU A 94 7.62 21.12 3.23
CA LEU A 94 8.06 20.50 4.48
C LEU A 94 7.65 19.03 4.51
N ILE A 95 6.42 18.71 4.15
CA ILE A 95 5.92 17.33 4.09
C ILE A 95 6.76 16.53 3.10
N VAL A 96 6.96 17.02 1.87
CA VAL A 96 7.80 16.33 0.87
C VAL A 96 9.23 16.11 1.38
N SER A 97 9.85 17.11 1.99
CA SER A 97 11.19 16.98 2.58
C SER A 97 11.24 15.89 3.67
N MET A 98 10.21 15.81 4.51
CA MET A 98 10.10 14.79 5.54
C MET A 98 9.89 13.40 4.95
N LEU A 99 9.05 13.25 3.92
CA LEU A 99 8.84 11.98 3.24
C LEU A 99 10.14 11.46 2.59
N ASN A 100 10.94 12.36 2.04
CA ASN A 100 12.26 12.02 1.49
C ASN A 100 13.26 11.65 2.60
N LYS A 101 13.33 12.44 3.69
CA LYS A 101 14.21 12.19 4.85
C LYS A 101 14.02 10.79 5.44
N TYR A 102 12.79 10.26 5.40
CA TYR A 102 12.43 8.96 5.95
C TYR A 102 12.34 7.83 4.92
N ASP A 103 12.78 8.07 3.68
CA ASP A 103 12.76 7.09 2.59
C ASP A 103 11.39 6.42 2.40
N ILE A 104 10.30 7.20 2.53
CA ILE A 104 8.93 6.67 2.52
C ILE A 104 8.63 5.95 1.20
N ALA A 105 9.13 6.46 0.08
CA ALA A 105 8.98 5.86 -1.24
C ALA A 105 9.57 4.43 -1.28
N GLU A 106 10.77 4.23 -0.75
CA GLU A 106 11.42 2.91 -0.71
C GLU A 106 10.71 1.97 0.27
N LYS A 107 10.25 2.47 1.43
CA LYS A 107 9.46 1.68 2.39
C LYS A 107 8.15 1.19 1.77
N LEU A 108 7.38 2.08 1.14
CA LEU A 108 6.14 1.71 0.43
C LEU A 108 6.43 0.75 -0.73
N GLY A 109 7.49 0.99 -1.49
CA GLY A 109 7.95 0.10 -2.56
C GLY A 109 8.27 -1.30 -2.03
N GLY A 110 8.96 -1.41 -0.89
CA GLY A 110 9.24 -2.66 -0.20
C GLY A 110 7.97 -3.39 0.25
N LEU A 111 7.04 -2.68 0.88
CA LEU A 111 5.75 -3.24 1.30
C LEU A 111 4.91 -3.72 0.11
N LEU A 112 4.92 -2.99 -1.00
CA LEU A 112 4.22 -3.39 -2.22
C LEU A 112 4.86 -4.64 -2.85
N ARG A 113 6.20 -4.71 -2.91
CA ARG A 113 6.92 -5.91 -3.38
C ARG A 113 6.56 -7.14 -2.56
N GLN A 114 6.60 -7.01 -1.23
CA GLN A 114 6.24 -8.10 -0.33
C GLN A 114 4.79 -8.54 -0.52
N SER A 115 3.85 -7.59 -0.56
CA SER A 115 2.41 -7.87 -0.71
C SER A 115 2.11 -8.50 -2.08
N THR A 116 2.78 -8.02 -3.14
CA THR A 116 2.66 -8.58 -4.50
C THR A 116 3.21 -10.01 -4.56
N GLY A 117 4.34 -10.29 -3.91
CA GLY A 117 4.89 -11.65 -3.83
C GLY A 117 3.96 -12.62 -3.09
N GLN A 118 3.37 -12.18 -1.97
CA GLN A 118 2.35 -12.96 -1.25
C GLN A 118 1.13 -13.24 -2.12
N LEU A 119 0.66 -12.24 -2.87
CA LEU A 119 -0.45 -12.40 -3.81
C LEU A 119 -0.11 -13.38 -4.95
N GLN A 120 1.10 -13.32 -5.50
CA GLN A 120 1.56 -14.29 -6.50
C GLN A 120 1.60 -15.73 -5.96
N THR A 121 2.10 -15.94 -4.74
CA THR A 121 2.08 -17.26 -4.09
C THR A 121 0.66 -17.75 -3.85
N LEU A 122 -0.27 -16.86 -3.49
CA LEU A 122 -1.68 -17.20 -3.31
C LEU A 122 -2.34 -17.59 -4.63
N LEU A 123 -2.06 -16.85 -5.71
CA LEU A 123 -2.55 -17.16 -7.05
C LEU A 123 -2.11 -18.56 -7.50
N GLN A 124 -0.88 -18.97 -7.21
CA GLN A 124 -0.38 -20.31 -7.56
C GLN A 124 -1.19 -21.46 -6.91
N LYS A 125 -1.97 -21.19 -5.84
CA LYS A 125 -2.87 -22.19 -5.24
C LYS A 125 -4.16 -22.39 -6.05
N LEU A 126 -4.45 -21.51 -7.01
CA LEU A 126 -5.59 -21.66 -7.91
C LEU A 126 -5.32 -22.82 -8.87
N GLN A 127 -6.23 -23.79 -8.90
CA GLN A 127 -6.14 -24.98 -9.76
C GLN A 127 -6.70 -24.71 -11.16
N SER A 128 -6.39 -23.55 -11.75
CA SER A 128 -6.93 -23.14 -13.05
C SER A 128 -5.95 -22.24 -13.82
N ASP A 129 -5.28 -22.82 -14.83
CA ASP A 129 -4.36 -22.10 -15.72
C ASP A 129 -5.05 -21.01 -16.54
N LYS A 130 -6.37 -21.15 -16.77
CA LYS A 130 -7.16 -20.11 -17.43
C LYS A 130 -7.32 -18.92 -16.50
N LEU A 131 -7.76 -19.15 -15.26
CA LEU A 131 -7.95 -18.09 -14.28
C LEU A 131 -6.63 -17.39 -13.93
N LEU A 132 -5.54 -18.15 -13.79
CA LEU A 132 -4.21 -17.59 -13.59
C LEU A 132 -3.82 -16.60 -14.69
N ARG A 133 -4.06 -16.97 -15.96
CA ARG A 133 -3.79 -16.08 -17.11
C ARG A 133 -4.69 -14.85 -17.13
N GLU A 134 -5.94 -14.97 -16.69
CA GLU A 134 -6.88 -13.84 -16.61
C GLU A 134 -6.53 -12.87 -15.47
N LEU A 135 -5.96 -13.37 -14.37
CA LEU A 135 -5.57 -12.55 -13.22
C LEU A 135 -4.19 -11.92 -13.36
N GLN A 136 -3.32 -12.47 -14.22
CA GLN A 136 -1.94 -11.99 -14.39
C GLN A 136 -1.85 -10.52 -14.83
N PRO A 137 -2.66 -10.01 -15.78
CA PRO A 137 -2.67 -8.58 -16.13
C PRO A 137 -3.03 -7.66 -14.97
N LEU A 138 -3.82 -8.14 -13.99
CA LEU A 138 -4.21 -7.35 -12.84
C LEU A 138 -3.04 -7.09 -11.88
N LEU A 139 -1.97 -7.90 -11.95
CA LEU A 139 -0.76 -7.72 -11.15
C LEU A 139 0.23 -6.76 -11.79
N GLU A 140 0.12 -6.49 -13.10
CA GLU A 140 1.08 -5.68 -13.84
C GLU A 140 1.27 -4.28 -13.23
N PRO A 141 0.22 -3.54 -12.82
CA PRO A 141 0.41 -2.23 -12.18
C PRO A 141 1.27 -2.29 -10.91
N PHE A 142 1.16 -3.37 -10.13
CA PHE A 142 1.94 -3.55 -8.91
C PHE A 142 3.41 -3.84 -9.25
N LEU A 143 3.64 -4.74 -10.21
CA LEU A 143 4.99 -5.11 -10.65
C LEU A 143 5.73 -3.91 -11.25
N GLN A 144 5.08 -3.13 -12.11
CA GLN A 144 5.66 -1.94 -12.72
C GLN A 144 6.03 -0.88 -11.67
N ALA A 145 5.14 -0.61 -10.71
CA ALA A 145 5.42 0.35 -9.64
C ALA A 145 6.64 -0.09 -8.80
N THR A 146 6.76 -1.38 -8.49
CA THR A 146 7.92 -1.87 -7.73
C THR A 146 9.25 -1.80 -8.48
N GLY A 147 9.22 -1.93 -9.81
CA GLY A 147 10.38 -1.77 -10.68
C GLY A 147 10.77 -0.29 -10.85
N GLN A 148 9.79 0.59 -11.01
CA GLN A 148 9.98 2.03 -11.18
C GLN A 148 10.61 2.68 -9.95
N GLN A 149 10.15 2.32 -8.75
CA GLN A 149 10.68 2.87 -7.50
C GLN A 149 12.18 2.58 -7.32
N ARG A 150 12.63 1.37 -7.71
CA ARG A 150 14.05 1.01 -7.71
C ARG A 150 14.87 1.86 -8.70
N ALA A 151 14.31 2.15 -9.87
CA ALA A 151 14.98 2.98 -10.87
C ALA A 151 15.10 4.46 -10.44
N THR A 152 14.08 4.99 -9.75
CA THR A 152 14.11 6.36 -9.20
C THR A 152 15.12 6.47 -8.06
N ALA A 153 15.11 5.53 -7.10
CA ALA A 153 16.07 5.51 -5.99
C ALA A 153 17.54 5.46 -6.46
N LEU A 154 17.82 4.73 -7.54
CA LEU A 154 19.17 4.66 -8.13
C LEU A 154 19.60 5.96 -8.83
N LYS A 155 18.66 6.78 -9.33
CA LYS A 155 18.96 8.06 -9.98
C LYS A 155 19.24 9.18 -8.99
N GLU A 156 18.67 9.15 -7.79
CA GLU A 156 18.91 10.18 -6.76
C GLU A 156 20.24 10.00 -6.01
N LEU A 157 20.93 8.87 -6.20
CA LEU A 157 22.21 8.54 -5.56
C LEU A 157 23.44 8.77 -6.45
N GLY A 158 23.28 9.27 -7.68
CA GLY A 158 24.36 9.53 -8.65
C GLY A 158 24.32 10.94 -9.19
#